data_AF-A0AAW1H577-F1
#
_entry.id   AF-A0AAW1H577-F1
#
_cell.length_a   1.000
_cell.length_b   1.000
_cell.length_c   1.000
_cell.angle_alpha   90.00
_cell.angle_beta   90.00
_cell.angle_gamma   90.00
#
_symmetry.space_group_name_H-M   'P 1'
#
loop_
_entity.id
_entity.type
_entity.pdbx_description
1 polymer ?
#
loop_
_entity_poly.entity_id
_entity_poly.type
_entity_poly.pdbx_seq_one_letter_code
_entity_poly.pdbx_strand_id
1 'polypeptide(L)' 'MAATSTTALFSIEIFEPSKTRFDRWLERLESAYTVFNVQTPVKKAYLLHYMGPEAYDIICDKTAPKKPSEYNY' A
#
# COMPACT_ATOMS: atom_id res chain seq x y z
N MET A 1 -7.02 -22.43 -29.38
CA MET A 1 -6.84 -22.58 -27.92
C MET A 1 -6.66 -21.18 -27.35
N ALA A 2 -7.60 -20.70 -26.53
CA ALA A 2 -7.49 -19.38 -25.90
C ALA A 2 -6.63 -19.52 -24.64
N ALA A 3 -5.45 -18.90 -24.62
CA ALA A 3 -4.64 -18.80 -23.41
C ALA A 3 -5.35 -17.84 -22.45
N THR A 4 -5.94 -18.36 -21.38
CA THR A 4 -6.44 -17.54 -20.27
C THR A 4 -5.22 -16.99 -19.54
N SER A 5 -4.85 -15.76 -19.83
CA SER A 5 -3.87 -15.02 -19.03
C SER A 5 -4.47 -14.78 -17.66
N THR A 6 -4.03 -15.51 -16.65
CA THR A 6 -4.41 -15.27 -15.25
C THR A 6 -3.91 -13.89 -14.85
N THR A 7 -4.79 -12.90 -14.81
CA THR A 7 -4.47 -11.57 -14.26
C THR A 7 -4.12 -11.76 -12.78
N ALA A 8 -2.84 -11.62 -12.43
CA ALA A 8 -2.42 -11.70 -11.04
C ALA A 8 -2.99 -10.48 -10.27
N LEU A 9 -3.82 -10.75 -9.27
CA LEU A 9 -4.35 -9.72 -8.38
C LEU A 9 -3.19 -9.17 -7.53
N PHE A 10 -3.09 -7.85 -7.42
CA PHE A 10 -2.13 -7.21 -6.52
C PHE A 10 -2.41 -7.65 -5.08
N SER A 11 -1.43 -8.27 -4.42
CA SER A 11 -1.54 -8.69 -3.03
C SER A 11 -0.18 -8.69 -2.34
N ILE A 12 -0.15 -8.20 -1.11
CA ILE A 12 1.00 -8.14 -0.21
C ILE A 12 0.47 -8.23 1.23
N GLU A 13 1.30 -8.68 2.17
CA GLU A 13 0.96 -8.68 3.59
C GLU A 13 0.74 -7.26 4.11
N ILE A 14 -0.28 -7.09 4.95
CA ILE A 14 -0.52 -5.84 5.67
C ILE A 14 0.67 -5.56 6.61
N PHE A 15 1.02 -4.29 6.79
CA PHE A 15 2.03 -3.90 7.76
C PHE A 15 1.55 -4.21 9.17
N GLU A 16 2.35 -5.00 9.88
CA GLU A 16 2.18 -5.29 11.30
C GLU A 16 3.50 -4.99 12.02
N PRO A 17 3.54 -3.98 12.92
CA PRO A 17 4.76 -3.59 13.62
C PRO A 17 5.40 -4.71 14.45
N SER A 18 4.58 -5.68 14.88
CA SER A 18 5.03 -6.87 15.62
C SER A 18 5.76 -7.89 14.75
N LYS A 19 5.60 -7.85 13.43
CA LYS A 19 6.16 -8.84 12.49
C LYS A 19 7.36 -8.31 11.70
N THR A 20 7.35 -7.03 11.33
CA THR A 20 8.41 -6.46 10.49
C THR A 20 8.61 -4.99 10.77
N ARG A 21 9.78 -4.47 10.38
CA ARG A 21 10.03 -3.03 10.37
C ARG A 21 9.30 -2.37 9.20
N PHE A 22 8.82 -1.14 9.42
CA PHE A 22 8.08 -0.39 8.42
C PHE A 22 8.90 -0.14 7.14
N ASP A 23 10.17 0.22 7.26
CA ASP A 23 11.08 0.46 6.12
C ASP A 23 11.22 -0.77 5.21
N ARG A 24 11.42 -1.95 5.80
CA ARG A 24 11.51 -3.22 5.06
C ARG A 24 10.20 -3.63 4.42
N TRP A 25 9.08 -3.35 5.09
CA TRP A 25 7.75 -3.59 4.52
C TRP A 25 7.46 -2.65 3.35
N LEU A 26 7.84 -1.37 3.47
CA LEU A 26 7.68 -0.38 2.42
C LEU A 26 8.47 -0.75 1.16
N GLU A 27 9.71 -1.22 1.31
CA GLU A 27 10.53 -1.73 0.20
C GLU A 27 9.83 -2.89 -0.55
N ARG A 28 9.18 -3.81 0.19
CA ARG A 28 8.38 -4.88 -0.42
C ARG A 28 7.15 -4.35 -1.16
N LEU A 29 6.49 -3.33 -0.62
CA LEU A 29 5.34 -2.68 -1.27
C LEU A 29 5.75 -2.01 -2.58
N GLU A 30 6.86 -1.28 -2.59
CA GLU A 30 7.42 -0.63 -3.78
C GLU A 30 7.85 -1.66 -4.84
N SER A 31 8.45 -2.76 -4.40
CA SER A 31 8.77 -3.90 -5.27
C SER A 31 7.50 -4.51 -5.88
N ALA A 32 6.43 -4.67 -5.10
CA ALA A 32 5.15 -5.16 -5.59
C ALA A 32 4.55 -4.20 -6.64
N TYR A 33 4.63 -2.88 -6.44
CA TYR A 33 4.18 -1.92 -7.47
C TYR A 33 4.88 -2.13 -8.82
N THR A 34 6.16 -2.50 -8.79
CA THR A 34 6.93 -2.78 -9.99
C THR A 34 6.48 -4.09 -10.65
N VAL A 35 6.33 -5.17 -9.87
CA VAL A 35 5.92 -6.50 -10.36
C VAL A 35 4.54 -6.48 -11.01
N PHE A 36 3.60 -5.75 -10.40
CA PHE A 36 2.21 -5.69 -10.85
C PHE A 36 1.91 -4.49 -11.77
N ASN A 37 2.95 -3.75 -12.19
CA ASN A 37 2.83 -2.56 -13.04
C ASN A 37 1.78 -1.54 -12.52
N VAL A 38 1.80 -1.28 -11.22
CA VAL A 38 0.84 -0.40 -10.55
C VAL A 38 1.10 1.05 -10.93
N GLN A 39 0.08 1.71 -11.46
CA GLN A 39 0.13 3.10 -11.88
C GLN A 39 0.23 4.05 -10.68
N THR A 40 1.02 5.13 -10.82
CA THR A 40 1.22 6.15 -9.79
C THR A 40 -0.06 6.64 -9.08
N PRO A 41 -1.19 6.95 -9.75
CA PRO A 41 -2.39 7.46 -9.08
C PRO A 41 -2.99 6.48 -8.05
N VAL A 42 -2.76 5.18 -8.17
CA VAL A 42 -3.33 4.17 -7.26
C VAL A 42 -2.34 3.68 -6.19
N LYS A 43 -1.03 3.97 -6.34
CA LYS A 43 0.00 3.58 -5.34
C LYS A 43 -0.35 4.11 -3.95
N LYS A 44 -0.77 5.38 -3.87
CA LYS A 44 -1.19 5.99 -2.60
C LYS A 44 -2.33 5.21 -1.92
N ALA A 45 -3.34 4.81 -2.68
CA ALA A 45 -4.46 4.04 -2.15
C ALA A 45 -3.99 2.69 -1.62
N TYR A 46 -3.08 2.01 -2.33
CA TYR A 46 -2.48 0.77 -1.87
C TYR A 46 -1.64 0.94 -0.60
N LEU A 47 -0.84 2.01 -0.50
CA LEU A 47 -0.09 2.30 0.72
C LEU A 47 -1.03 2.46 1.92
N LEU A 48 -2.06 3.29 1.79
CA LEU A 48 -3.04 3.52 2.86
C LEU A 48 -3.82 2.24 3.22
N HIS A 49 -4.10 1.37 2.24
CA HIS A 49 -4.80 0.12 2.47
C HIS A 49 -3.94 -0.93 3.18
N TYR A 50 -2.69 -1.11 2.74
CA TYR A 50 -1.81 -2.16 3.25
C TYR A 50 -0.97 -1.74 4.45
N MET A 51 -0.89 -0.46 4.82
CA MET A 51 -0.13 -0.03 6.01
C MET A 51 -0.77 -0.43 7.35
N GLY A 52 -1.93 -1.07 7.32
CA GLY A 52 -2.59 -1.57 8.50
C GLY A 52 -3.26 -0.48 9.34
N PRO A 53 -4.16 -0.88 10.26
CA PRO A 53 -5.01 0.06 10.99
C PRO A 53 -4.22 0.98 11.92
N GLU A 54 -3.25 0.45 12.67
CA GLU A 54 -2.49 1.23 13.65
C GLU A 54 -1.70 2.38 12.98
N ALA A 55 -0.97 2.08 11.89
CA ALA A 55 -0.23 3.12 11.19
C ALA A 55 -1.17 4.10 10.47
N TYR A 56 -2.30 3.62 9.95
CA TYR A 56 -3.31 4.47 9.32
C TYR A 56 -3.93 5.45 10.31
N ASP A 57 -4.27 5.00 11.53
CA ASP A 57 -4.83 5.85 12.59
C ASP A 57 -3.84 6.93 13.01
N ILE A 58 -2.56 6.58 13.22
CA ILE A 58 -1.49 7.55 13.53
C ILE A 58 -1.39 8.64 12.45
N ILE A 59 -1.55 8.28 11.17
CA ILE A 59 -1.50 9.27 10.08
C ILE A 59 -2.77 10.12 10.09
N CYS A 60 -3.95 9.54 10.29
CA CYS A 60 -5.19 10.29 10.42
C CYS A 60 -5.10 11.35 11.52
N ASP A 61 -4.58 11.00 12.69
CA ASP A 61 -4.39 11.92 13.81
C ASP A 61 -3.44 13.07 13.45
N LYS A 62 -2.37 12.77 12.69
CA LYS A 62 -1.38 13.77 12.24
C LYS A 62 -1.88 14.66 11.11
N THR A 63 -2.77 14.14 10.26
CA THR A 63 -3.29 14.88 9.09
C THR A 63 -4.59 15.60 9.37
N ALA A 64 -5.18 15.42 10.55
CA ALA A 64 -6.39 16.13 10.96
C ALA A 64 -6.24 17.66 10.77
N PRO A 65 -7.27 18.34 10.24
CA PRO A 65 -8.63 17.87 9.97
C PRO A 65 -8.83 17.19 8.60
N LYS A 66 -7.78 17.03 7.79
CA LYS A 66 -7.87 16.46 6.44
C LYS A 66 -7.63 14.95 6.46
N LYS A 67 -8.20 14.23 5.49
CA LYS A 67 -7.96 12.79 5.38
C LYS A 67 -6.57 12.52 4.79
N PRO A 68 -5.89 11.42 5.17
CA PRO A 68 -4.60 11.07 4.57
C PRO A 68 -4.66 10.96 3.02
N SER A 69 -5.80 10.51 2.49
CA SER A 69 -6.07 10.41 1.05
C SER A 69 -6.14 11.76 0.32
N GLU A 70 -6.26 12.89 1.01
CA GLU A 70 -6.40 14.23 0.42
C GLU A 70 -5.07 14.97 0.22
N TYR A 71 -3.97 14.46 0.80
CA TYR A 71 -2.64 15.09 0.66
C TYR A 71 -1.91 14.66 -0.62
N ASN A 72 -1.49 15.62 -1.45
CA ASN A 72 -0.54 15.35 -2.54
C ASN A 72 0.86 15.67 -2.00
N TYR A 73 1.73 14.66 -1.92
CA TYR A 73 3.13 14.81 -1.49
C TYR A 73 4.05 14.76 -2.71
#